data_AF-A0AAV8Z7H1-F1
#
_entry.id   AF-A0AAV8Z7H1-F1
#
_cell.length_a   1.000
_cell.length_b   1.000
_cell.length_c   1.000
_cell.angle_alpha   90.00
_cell.angle_beta   90.00
_cell.angle_gamma   90.00
#
_symmetry.space_group_name_H-M   'P 1'
#
loop_
_entity.id
_entity.type
_entity.pdbx_description
1 polymer ?
#
loop_
_entity_poly.entity_id
_entity_poly.type
_entity_poly.pdbx_seq_one_letter_code
_entity_poly.pdbx_strand_id
1 'polypeptide(L)'
;MFEKDTYGNEVSRLARPLPVEYLLVDVPASTPVTPQYTFNSDPSKQPFPVENRLVDGHIQDFNALSTYLSQFAFNEFFTAINDFHLILYIATMDMLPMRDFMAPLLEALKKKTERQQMSGPGQSIGQL
;
A
#
# COMPACT_ATOMS: atom_id res chain seq x y z
N MET A 1 -9.89 -31.75 -21.95
CA MET A 1 -10.38 -30.49 -21.36
C MET A 1 -11.71 -30.77 -20.72
N PHE A 2 -11.88 -30.54 -19.42
CA PHE A 2 -13.12 -30.87 -18.72
C PHE A 2 -14.12 -29.72 -18.88
N GLU A 3 -15.12 -29.92 -19.72
CA GLU A 3 -16.27 -29.03 -19.85
C GLU A 3 -17.42 -29.66 -19.06
N LYS A 4 -18.17 -28.85 -18.30
CA LYS A 4 -19.37 -29.35 -17.63
C LYS A 4 -20.55 -29.26 -18.59
N ASP A 5 -21.22 -30.39 -18.84
CA ASP A 5 -22.50 -30.37 -19.55
C ASP A 5 -23.60 -29.71 -18.70
N THR A 6 -24.80 -29.56 -19.26
CA THR A 6 -25.97 -28.99 -18.57
C THR A 6 -26.37 -29.76 -17.30
N TYR A 7 -25.81 -30.95 -17.08
CA TYR A 7 -26.05 -31.83 -15.93
C TYR A 7 -24.88 -31.84 -14.94
N GLY A 8 -23.82 -31.06 -15.18
CA GLY A 8 -22.65 -30.94 -14.30
C GLY A 8 -21.61 -32.04 -14.45
N ASN A 9 -21.71 -32.91 -15.47
CA ASN A 9 -20.73 -33.97 -15.73
C ASN A 9 -19.51 -33.43 -16.46
N GLU A 10 -18.32 -33.93 -16.12
CA GLU A 10 -17.08 -33.56 -16.79
C GLU A 10 -16.91 -34.31 -18.11
N VAL A 11 -16.95 -33.58 -19.23
CA VAL A 11 -16.75 -34.09 -20.58
C VAL A 11 -15.37 -33.67 -21.09
N SER A 12 -14.54 -34.63 -21.51
CA SER A 12 -13.22 -34.33 -22.08
C SER A 12 -13.33 -33.93 -23.56
N ARG A 13 -13.08 -32.65 -23.89
CA ARG A 13 -13.00 -32.15 -25.28
C ARG A 13 -11.59 -31.76 -25.71
N LEU A 14 -11.39 -31.62 -27.03
CA LEU A 14 -10.15 -31.18 -27.65
C LEU A 14 -9.94 -29.68 -27.36
N ALA A 15 -8.82 -29.32 -26.75
CA ALA A 15 -8.60 -28.01 -26.14
C ALA A 15 -8.19 -26.89 -27.12
N ARG A 16 -8.65 -26.89 -28.38
CA ARG A 16 -8.13 -25.97 -29.41
C ARG A 16 -9.23 -25.10 -30.04
N PRO A 17 -9.07 -23.76 -30.00
CA PRO A 17 -8.10 -23.00 -29.20
C PRO A 17 -8.45 -23.05 -27.69
N LEU A 18 -7.46 -23.03 -26.81
CA LEU A 18 -7.67 -23.09 -25.36
C LEU A 18 -8.17 -21.72 -24.85
N PRO A 19 -9.35 -21.64 -24.18
CA PRO A 19 -9.81 -20.39 -23.59
C PRO A 19 -8.96 -19.99 -22.37
N VAL A 20 -8.66 -18.70 -22.24
CA VAL A 20 -7.78 -18.15 -21.18
C VAL A 20 -8.39 -18.23 -19.78
N GLU A 21 -9.71 -18.25 -19.66
CA GLU A 21 -10.43 -18.39 -18.38
C GLU A 21 -10.05 -19.65 -17.60
N TYR A 22 -9.63 -20.72 -18.29
CA TYR A 22 -9.14 -21.95 -17.64
C TYR A 22 -7.75 -21.80 -17.00
N LEU A 23 -7.07 -20.67 -17.25
CA LEU A 23 -5.77 -20.34 -16.65
C LEU A 23 -5.91 -19.38 -15.47
N LEU A 24 -7.13 -18.92 -15.17
CA LEU A 24 -7.40 -17.92 -14.15
C LEU A 24 -8.12 -18.55 -12.96
N VAL A 25 -7.88 -17.98 -11.77
CA VAL A 25 -8.58 -18.34 -10.54
C VAL A 25 -9.08 -17.04 -9.92
N ASP A 26 -10.35 -17.03 -9.54
CA ASP A 26 -10.94 -15.89 -8.84
C ASP A 26 -10.47 -15.86 -7.38
N VAL A 27 -9.97 -14.70 -6.96
CA VAL A 27 -9.57 -14.42 -5.58
C VAL A 27 -10.46 -13.32 -5.02
N PRO A 28 -11.12 -13.52 -3.86
CA PRO A 28 -11.96 -12.48 -3.26
C PRO A 28 -11.11 -11.28 -2.85
N ALA A 29 -11.59 -10.08 -3.14
CA ALA A 29 -10.99 -8.82 -2.71
C ALA A 29 -11.94 -8.08 -1.78
N SER A 30 -11.44 -7.60 -0.64
CA SER A 30 -12.21 -6.80 0.32
C SER A 30 -11.32 -5.82 1.07
N THR A 31 -11.95 -4.84 1.71
CA THR A 31 -11.33 -3.93 2.67
C THR A 31 -11.82 -4.27 4.09
N PRO A 32 -11.01 -4.05 5.14
CA PRO A 32 -11.47 -4.17 6.52
C PRO A 32 -12.68 -3.27 6.80
N VAL A 33 -13.61 -3.72 7.66
CA VAL A 33 -14.81 -2.96 8.05
C VAL A 33 -14.44 -1.61 8.67
N THR A 34 -13.43 -1.62 9.55
CA THR A 34 -12.79 -0.40 10.05
C THR A 34 -11.47 -0.23 9.31
N PRO A 35 -11.27 0.83 8.53
CA PRO A 35 -10.03 1.06 7.79
C PRO A 35 -8.81 1.06 8.71
N GLN A 36 -7.84 0.17 8.42
CA GLN A 36 -6.56 0.13 9.11
C GLN A 36 -5.49 0.64 8.16
N TYR A 37 -4.97 1.84 8.42
CA TYR A 37 -3.93 2.45 7.60
C TYR A 37 -2.55 2.14 8.17
N THR A 38 -1.66 1.64 7.31
CA THR A 38 -0.24 1.46 7.66
C THR A 38 0.55 2.75 7.47
N PHE A 39 0.27 3.48 6.39
CA PHE A 39 0.86 4.77 6.05
C PHE A 39 -0.07 5.92 6.41
N ASN A 40 0.48 7.14 6.45
CA ASN A 40 -0.26 8.36 6.68
C ASN A 40 -1.38 8.52 5.65
N SER A 41 -2.59 8.74 6.15
CA SER A 41 -3.81 8.94 5.37
C SER A 41 -4.50 10.26 5.72
N ASP A 42 -3.77 11.23 6.27
CA ASP A 42 -4.30 12.53 6.64
C ASP A 42 -4.83 13.26 5.39
N PRO A 43 -6.16 13.46 5.27
CA PRO A 43 -6.76 14.07 4.10
C PRO A 43 -6.46 15.57 3.99
N SER A 44 -5.93 16.20 5.05
CA SER A 44 -5.58 17.63 5.04
C SER A 44 -4.21 17.90 4.41
N LYS A 45 -3.37 16.87 4.23
CA LYS A 45 -2.03 16.97 3.67
C LYS A 45 -1.99 16.37 2.28
N GLN A 46 -1.22 16.99 1.39
CA GLN A 46 -0.94 16.43 0.07
C GLN A 46 0.04 15.27 0.20
N PRO A 47 -0.27 14.07 -0.34
CA PRO A 47 0.62 12.91 -0.31
C PRO A 47 1.85 13.15 -1.18
N PHE A 48 2.92 12.38 -0.92
CA PHE A 48 4.11 12.46 -1.76
C PHE A 48 3.81 11.97 -3.19
N PRO A 49 4.36 12.59 -4.26
CA PRO A 49 4.10 12.16 -5.62
C PRO A 49 4.45 10.68 -5.83
N VAL A 50 3.53 9.93 -6.45
CA VAL A 50 3.72 8.51 -6.76
C VAL A 50 4.77 8.32 -7.87
N GLU A 51 5.63 7.32 -7.72
CA GLU A 51 6.65 6.96 -8.70
C GLU A 51 6.06 6.54 -10.06
N ASN A 52 6.85 6.67 -11.12
CA ASN A 52 6.50 6.25 -12.49
C ASN A 52 5.24 6.90 -13.09
N ARG A 53 4.87 8.09 -12.60
CA ARG A 53 3.72 8.89 -13.11
C ARG A 53 4.13 10.24 -13.70
N LEU A 54 5.29 10.30 -14.33
CA LEU A 54 5.82 11.52 -14.94
C LEU A 54 4.84 12.16 -15.95
N VAL A 55 4.12 11.33 -16.71
CA VAL A 55 3.12 11.76 -17.70
C VAL A 55 1.94 12.50 -17.04
N ASP A 56 1.63 12.16 -15.79
CA ASP A 56 0.56 12.79 -15.00
C ASP A 56 1.07 14.00 -14.19
N GLY A 57 2.31 14.43 -14.41
CA GLY A 57 2.94 15.55 -13.70
C GLY A 57 3.46 15.19 -12.30
N HIS A 58 3.48 13.91 -11.92
CA HIS A 58 4.06 13.47 -10.67
C HIS A 58 5.59 13.38 -10.80
N ILE A 59 6.26 14.47 -10.48
CA ILE A 59 7.72 14.58 -10.50
C ILE A 59 8.24 14.34 -9.08
N GLN A 60 9.07 13.30 -8.91
CA GLN A 60 9.79 13.05 -7.67
C GLN A 60 11.18 13.67 -7.76
N ASP A 61 11.30 14.92 -7.29
CA ASP A 61 12.55 15.65 -7.22
C ASP A 61 12.75 16.31 -5.83
N PHE A 62 13.86 17.02 -5.66
CA PHE A 62 14.15 17.70 -4.40
C PHE A 62 13.12 18.80 -4.06
N ASN A 63 12.52 19.43 -5.08
CA ASN A 63 11.48 20.43 -4.86
C ASN A 63 10.21 19.77 -4.30
N ALA A 64 9.78 18.65 -4.85
CA ALA A 64 8.67 17.84 -4.34
C ALA A 64 8.91 17.40 -2.89
N LEU A 65 10.14 16.99 -2.55
CA LEU A 65 10.52 16.68 -1.17
C LEU A 65 10.38 17.90 -0.24
N SER A 66 10.90 19.06 -0.65
CA SER A 66 10.82 20.29 0.15
C SER A 66 9.37 20.74 0.33
N THR A 67 8.58 20.76 -0.74
CA THR A 67 7.16 21.12 -0.69
C THR A 67 6.40 20.15 0.22
N TYR A 68 6.62 18.84 0.07
CA TYR A 68 5.97 17.84 0.91
C TYR A 68 6.26 18.04 2.40
N LEU A 69 7.54 18.13 2.78
CA LEU A 69 7.95 18.25 4.19
C LEU A 69 7.51 19.58 4.82
N SER A 70 7.42 20.65 4.02
CA SER A 70 6.97 21.97 4.50
C SER A 70 5.52 21.97 5.03
N GLN A 71 4.71 20.97 4.68
CA GLN A 71 3.34 20.84 5.16
C GLN A 71 3.25 20.43 6.63
N PHE A 72 4.34 19.93 7.22
CA PHE A 72 4.36 19.32 8.55
C PHE A 72 5.12 20.19 9.55
N ALA A 73 4.56 20.30 10.76
CA ALA A 73 5.31 20.88 11.87
C ALA A 73 6.40 19.90 12.36
N PHE A 74 7.40 20.40 13.08
CA PHE A 74 8.52 19.58 13.55
C PHE A 74 8.10 18.38 14.42
N ASN A 75 7.04 18.54 15.22
CA ASN A 75 6.47 17.47 16.04
C ASN A 75 5.67 16.42 15.23
N GLU A 76 5.37 16.70 13.95
CA GLU A 76 4.65 15.82 13.04
C GLU A 76 5.59 15.00 12.14
N PHE A 77 6.91 15.02 12.39
CA PHE A 77 7.91 14.32 11.57
C PHE A 77 7.56 12.85 11.34
N PHE A 78 7.05 12.16 12.35
CA PHE A 78 6.64 10.76 12.20
C PHE A 78 5.49 10.59 11.19
N THR A 79 4.51 11.49 11.23
CA THR A 79 3.37 11.47 10.29
C THR A 79 3.85 11.75 8.88
N ALA A 80 4.80 12.69 8.72
CA ALA A 80 5.42 13.00 7.44
C ALA A 80 6.22 11.81 6.86
N ILE A 81 7.05 11.16 7.67
CA ILE A 81 7.91 10.07 7.19
C ILE A 81 7.16 8.76 6.98
N ASN A 82 5.97 8.61 7.56
CA ASN A 82 5.11 7.44 7.39
C ASN A 82 4.37 7.45 6.03
N ASP A 83 5.06 7.76 4.94
CA ASP A 83 4.54 7.77 3.58
C ASP A 83 5.39 6.84 2.72
N PHE A 84 4.75 5.87 2.07
CA PHE A 84 5.46 4.84 1.31
C PHE A 84 6.27 5.42 0.15
N HIS A 85 5.71 6.35 -0.59
CA HIS A 85 6.35 6.92 -1.78
C HIS A 85 7.54 7.79 -1.39
N LEU A 86 7.42 8.51 -0.26
CA LEU A 86 8.55 9.25 0.32
C LEU A 86 9.68 8.31 0.75
N ILE A 87 9.36 7.23 1.47
CA ILE A 87 10.35 6.24 1.93
C ILE A 87 11.08 5.62 0.75
N LEU A 88 10.33 5.25 -0.31
CA LEU A 88 10.89 4.69 -1.54
C LEU A 88 11.83 5.70 -2.21
N TYR A 89 11.40 6.95 -2.35
CA TYR A 89 12.21 8.03 -2.92
C TYR A 89 13.52 8.23 -2.13
N ILE A 90 13.45 8.32 -0.80
CA ILE A 90 14.64 8.48 0.05
C ILE A 90 15.59 7.28 -0.08
N ALA A 91 15.06 6.06 -0.20
CA ALA A 91 15.87 4.86 -0.34
C ALA A 91 16.58 4.75 -1.70
N THR A 92 16.03 5.36 -2.75
CA THR A 92 16.55 5.29 -4.13
C THR A 92 17.21 6.59 -4.60
N MET A 93 17.16 7.67 -3.80
CA MET A 93 17.75 8.96 -4.16
C MET A 93 19.29 8.91 -4.11
N ASP A 94 19.93 9.20 -5.25
CA ASP A 94 21.39 9.22 -5.36
C ASP A 94 22.04 10.45 -4.68
N MET A 95 21.31 11.56 -4.56
CA MET A 95 21.84 12.83 -4.02
C MET A 95 22.18 12.74 -2.52
N LEU A 96 21.43 11.94 -1.76
CA LEU A 96 21.69 11.65 -0.35
C LEU A 96 21.48 10.15 -0.14
N PRO A 97 22.56 9.33 -0.19
CA PRO A 97 22.44 7.89 -0.08
C PRO A 97 22.03 7.51 1.35
N MET A 98 20.71 7.41 1.57
CA MET A 98 20.12 7.05 2.86
C MET A 98 19.88 5.55 3.01
N ARG A 99 20.07 4.77 1.93
CA ARG A 99 19.76 3.34 1.86
C ARG A 99 20.31 2.54 3.04
N ASP A 100 21.57 2.78 3.41
CA ASP A 100 22.24 2.04 4.48
C ASP A 100 21.71 2.42 5.87
N PHE A 101 21.02 3.55 6.00
CA PHE A 101 20.38 4.04 7.22
C PHE A 101 18.86 3.78 7.25
N MET A 102 18.28 3.16 6.21
CA MET A 102 16.84 2.91 6.15
C MET A 102 16.38 1.84 7.14
N ALA A 103 17.20 0.82 7.42
CA ALA A 103 16.83 -0.27 8.31
C ALA A 103 16.33 0.20 9.71
N PRO A 104 17.08 1.03 10.46
CA PRO A 104 16.60 1.51 11.76
C PRO A 104 15.37 2.42 11.66
N LEU A 105 15.23 3.19 10.59
CA LEU A 105 14.05 4.04 10.36
C LEU A 105 12.78 3.20 10.15
N LEU A 106 12.85 2.19 9.28
CA LEU A 106 11.73 1.28 8.99
C LEU A 106 11.31 0.47 10.23
N GLU A 107 12.28 0.03 11.03
CA GLU A 107 12.00 -0.66 12.29
C GLU A 107 11.27 0.25 13.29
N ALA A 108 11.68 1.52 13.40
CA ALA A 108 11.03 2.50 14.25
C ALA A 108 9.59 2.81 13.80
N LEU A 109 9.37 2.92 12.47
CA LEU A 109 8.03 3.08 11.88
C LEU A 109 7.12 1.91 12.23
N LYS A 110 7.60 0.67 11.99
CA LYS A 110 6.85 -0.55 12.29
C LYS A 110 6.43 -0.66 13.76
N LYS A 111 7.37 -0.47 14.70
CA LYS A 111 7.10 -0.58 16.14
C LYS A 111 6.06 0.43 16.64
N LYS A 112 6.02 1.63 16.06
CA LYS A 112 5.03 2.65 16.45
C LYS A 112 3.65 2.34 15.88
N THR A 113 3.57 1.82 14.66
CA THR A 113 2.30 1.34 14.08
C THR A 113 1.71 0.20 14.91
N GLU A 114 2.53 -0.77 15.35
CA GLU A 114 2.10 -1.85 16.25
C GLU A 114 1.54 -1.30 17.58
N ARG A 115 2.22 -0.33 18.21
CA ARG A 115 1.73 0.33 19.43
C ARG A 115 0.40 1.06 19.23
N GLN A 116 0.23 1.77 18.12
CA GLN A 116 -1.02 2.47 17.81
C GLN A 116 -2.18 1.49 17.59
N GLN A 117 -1.93 0.37 16.91
CA GLN A 117 -2.93 -0.68 16.69
C GLN A 117 -3.34 -1.38 18.00
N MET A 118 -2.39 -1.66 18.89
CA MET A 118 -2.66 -2.21 20.22
C MET A 118 -3.41 -1.25 21.16
N SER A 119 -3.45 0.05 20.83
CA SER A 119 -4.16 1.09 21.59
C SER A 119 -5.55 1.43 21.03
N GLY A 120 -5.95 0.81 19.90
CA GLY A 120 -7.28 0.99 19.29
C GLY A 120 -8.39 0.34 20.13
N PRO A 121 -9.68 0.69 19.92
CA PRO A 121 -10.75 0.39 20.85
C PRO A 121 -11.08 -1.11 20.86
N GLY A 122 -10.42 -1.84 21.74
CA GLY A 122 -10.97 -3.05 22.33
C GLY A 122 -11.94 -2.64 23.44
N GLN A 123 -13.23 -2.45 23.11
CA GLN A 123 -14.40 -2.69 23.98
C GLN A 123 -15.68 -2.12 23.34
N SER A 124 -16.43 -3.00 22.66
CA SER A 124 -17.90 -3.09 22.78
C SER A 124 -18.32 -4.40 22.14
N ILE A 125 -18.11 -5.51 22.84
CA ILE A 125 -18.94 -6.70 22.60
C ILE A 125 -20.20 -6.43 23.39
N GLY A 126 -21.13 -5.73 22.73
CA GLY A 126 -22.49 -5.54 23.22
C GLY A 126 -23.16 -6.89 23.34
N GLN A 127 -23.63 -7.16 24.56
CA GLN A 127 -24.61 -8.19 24.87
C GLN A 127 -25.79 -8.10 23.91
N LEU A 128 -26.12 -9.21 23.25
CA LEU A 128 -27.48 -9.72 23.05
C LEU A 128 -27.39 -11.25 22.92
#